data_AF-A0A938QB01-F1
#
_entry.id   AF-A0A938QB01-F1
#
_cell.length_a   1.000
_cell.length_b   1.000
_cell.length_c   1.000
_cell.angle_alpha   90.00
_cell.angle_beta   90.00
_cell.angle_gamma   90.00
#
_symmetry.space_group_name_H-M   'P 1'
#
loop_
_entity.id
_entity.type
_entity.pdbx_description
1 polymer ?
#
loop_
_entity_poly.entity_id
_entity_poly.type
_entity_poly.pdbx_seq_one_letter_code
_entity_poly.pdbx_strand_id
1 'polypeptide(L)'
;MAVSGPALATTAEEIAQLNKPDRQKLLKEGAKKEGKVVWYTPLIVNQAVRPLKEVFEKKYPFIKVDFHRANSRGFQQADYLPAHPKVKAKTPKLKPGGGRFAKANYFHPEVVLEQSAKWVALQDKIFGK
;
A
#
# COMPACT_ATOMS: atom_id res chain seq x y z
N MET A 1 27.50 8.34 17.48
CA MET A 1 26.35 7.41 17.32
C MET A 1 26.60 6.62 16.05
N ALA A 2 26.81 5.30 16.16
CA ALA A 2 27.14 4.45 15.02
C ALA A 2 25.85 4.06 14.26
N VAL A 3 25.82 4.36 12.96
CA VAL A 3 24.77 3.93 12.04
C VAL A 3 25.04 2.45 11.73
N SER A 4 24.17 1.56 12.20
CA SER A 4 24.20 0.15 11.84
C SER A 4 23.75 0.00 10.39
N GLY A 5 24.70 -0.07 9.46
CA GLY A 5 24.44 -0.47 8.07
C GLY A 5 24.04 -1.95 7.99
N PRO A 6 23.28 -2.37 6.95
CA PRO A 6 22.87 -3.76 6.79
C PRO A 6 24.10 -4.66 6.69
N ALA A 7 24.10 -5.71 7.50
CA ALA A 7 25.22 -6.63 7.64
C ALA A 7 25.27 -7.63 6.47
N LEU A 8 25.58 -7.10 5.28
CA LEU A 8 26.34 -7.63 4.14
C LEU A 8 26.11 -6.62 3.00
N ALA A 9 27.19 -6.14 2.40
CA ALA A 9 27.19 -5.14 1.34
C ALA A 9 26.50 -5.68 0.07
N THR A 10 25.18 -5.62 0.03
CA THR A 10 24.38 -5.88 -1.16
C THR A 10 23.32 -4.79 -1.20
N THR A 11 23.30 -4.03 -2.29
CA THR A 11 22.30 -2.98 -2.49
C THR A 11 20.90 -3.61 -2.57
N ALA A 12 19.85 -2.84 -2.25
CA ALA A 12 18.48 -3.32 -2.37
C ALA A 12 18.17 -3.85 -3.79
N GLU A 13 18.82 -3.29 -4.81
CA GLU A 13 18.73 -3.68 -6.22
C GLU A 13 19.37 -5.05 -6.48
N GLU A 14 20.55 -5.32 -5.93
CA GLU A 14 21.22 -6.62 -6.03
C GLU A 14 20.44 -7.72 -5.27
N ILE A 15 19.82 -7.39 -4.12
CA ILE A 15 18.90 -8.30 -3.41
C ILE A 15 17.64 -8.59 -4.25
N ALA A 16 17.10 -7.57 -4.92
CA ALA A 16 15.94 -7.72 -5.78
C ALA A 16 16.23 -8.60 -7.01
N GLN A 17 17.45 -8.54 -7.56
CA GLN A 17 17.91 -9.33 -8.71
C GLN A 17 18.53 -10.68 -8.33
N LEU A 18 18.55 -11.04 -7.05
CA LEU A 18 19.23 -12.24 -6.56
C LEU A 18 18.46 -13.52 -6.97
N ASN A 19 18.76 -14.08 -8.14
CA ASN A 19 18.11 -15.27 -8.71
C ASN A 19 18.92 -16.57 -8.55
N LYS A 20 19.77 -16.66 -7.51
CA LYS A 20 20.60 -17.84 -7.25
C LYS A 20 19.81 -18.94 -6.51
N PRO A 21 20.15 -20.24 -6.68
CA PRO A 21 19.52 -21.34 -5.93
C PRO A 21 19.52 -21.12 -4.40
N ASP A 22 20.57 -20.49 -3.88
CA ASP A 22 20.76 -20.24 -2.44
C ASP A 22 20.12 -18.94 -1.92
N ARG A 23 19.37 -18.20 -2.75
CA ARG A 23 18.78 -16.89 -2.39
C ARG A 23 18.08 -16.94 -1.04
N GLN A 24 17.24 -17.94 -0.84
CA GLN A 24 16.40 -18.06 0.36
C GLN A 24 17.23 -18.27 1.64
N LYS A 25 18.40 -18.90 1.54
CA LYS A 25 19.32 -19.08 2.66
C LYS A 25 19.98 -17.74 3.02
N LEU A 26 20.51 -17.04 2.02
CA LEU A 26 21.16 -15.73 2.19
C LEU A 26 20.22 -14.69 2.81
N LEU A 27 18.98 -14.60 2.32
CA LEU A 27 17.98 -13.66 2.86
C LEU A 27 17.65 -13.97 4.33
N LYS A 28 17.52 -15.24 4.70
CA LYS A 28 17.26 -15.61 6.11
C LYS A 28 18.43 -15.28 7.01
N GLU A 29 19.66 -15.52 6.55
CA GLU A 29 20.87 -15.20 7.33
C GLU A 29 21.04 -13.70 7.53
N GLY A 30 20.82 -12.89 6.50
CA GLY A 30 20.80 -11.43 6.61
C GLY A 30 19.69 -10.95 7.56
N ALA A 31 18.47 -11.45 7.37
CA ALA A 31 17.33 -11.08 8.21
C ALA A 31 17.48 -11.51 9.68
N LYS A 32 18.23 -12.58 9.98
CA LYS A 32 18.60 -12.94 11.36
C LYS A 32 19.48 -11.89 12.03
N LYS A 33 20.37 -11.23 11.27
CA LYS A 33 21.25 -10.17 11.79
C LYS A 33 20.49 -8.86 11.99
N GLU A 34 19.55 -8.55 11.09
CA GLU A 34 18.77 -7.31 11.14
C GLU A 34 17.58 -7.38 12.11
N GLY A 35 16.94 -8.55 12.22
CA GLY A 35 15.92 -8.87 13.22
C GLY A 35 14.58 -8.13 13.09
N LYS A 36 14.42 -7.24 12.10
CA LYS A 36 13.22 -6.42 11.94
C LYS A 36 12.93 -6.04 10.50
N VAL A 37 11.64 -5.95 10.15
CA VAL A 37 11.16 -5.33 8.91
C VAL A 37 10.05 -4.33 9.21
N VAL A 38 9.96 -3.26 8.42
CA VAL A 38 8.83 -2.32 8.43
C VAL A 38 8.03 -2.49 7.13
N TRP A 39 6.78 -2.90 7.27
CA TRP A 39 5.88 -3.12 6.15
C TRP A 39 4.96 -1.91 5.92
N TYR A 40 5.15 -1.20 4.82
CA TYR A 40 4.27 -0.11 4.38
C TYR A 40 3.17 -0.66 3.49
N THR A 41 1.90 -0.46 3.88
CA THR A 41 0.78 -1.11 3.19
C THR A 41 -0.50 -0.27 3.23
N PRO A 42 -1.34 -0.30 2.18
CA PRO A 42 -2.69 0.27 2.23
C PRO A 42 -3.74 -0.70 2.81
N LEU A 43 -3.39 -1.98 2.99
CA LEU A 43 -4.33 -3.06 3.32
C LEU A 43 -5.07 -2.86 4.65
N ILE A 44 -6.21 -3.54 4.81
CA ILE A 44 -7.08 -3.46 6.00
C ILE A 44 -6.40 -4.17 7.18
N VAL A 45 -6.24 -3.47 8.30
CA VAL A 45 -5.41 -3.95 9.43
C VAL A 45 -5.87 -5.29 9.99
N ASN A 46 -7.15 -5.40 10.33
CA ASN A 46 -7.67 -6.57 11.04
C ASN A 46 -7.92 -7.77 10.11
N GLN A 47 -8.25 -7.52 8.85
CA GLN A 47 -8.58 -8.57 7.89
C GLN A 47 -7.34 -9.13 7.16
N ALA A 48 -6.32 -8.30 6.94
CA ALA A 48 -5.14 -8.69 6.16
C ALA A 48 -3.82 -8.53 6.94
N VAL A 49 -3.56 -7.35 7.50
CA VAL A 49 -2.22 -7.03 8.03
C VAL A 49 -1.86 -7.88 9.26
N ARG A 50 -2.75 -7.97 10.25
CA ARG A 50 -2.50 -8.74 11.48
C ARG A 50 -2.36 -10.25 11.21
N PRO A 51 -3.28 -10.90 10.46
CA PRO A 51 -3.11 -12.33 10.13
C PRO A 51 -1.81 -12.62 9.39
N LEU A 52 -1.43 -11.80 8.40
CA LEU A 52 -0.19 -11.99 7.64
C LEU A 52 1.05 -11.78 8.50
N LYS A 53 1.04 -10.76 9.38
CA LYS A 53 2.10 -10.54 10.37
C LYS A 53 2.28 -11.75 11.27
N GLU A 54 1.20 -12.27 11.85
CA GLU A 54 1.24 -13.41 12.77
C GLU A 54 1.80 -14.67 12.10
N VAL A 55 1.34 -14.98 10.89
CA VAL A 55 1.84 -16.13 10.12
C VAL A 55 3.31 -15.95 9.75
N PHE A 56 3.73 -14.74 9.37
CA PHE A 56 5.12 -14.44 9.03
C PHE A 56 6.05 -14.57 10.23
N GLU A 57 5.70 -13.95 11.37
CA GLU A 57 6.50 -14.01 12.60
C GLU A 57 6.55 -15.44 13.15
N LYS A 58 5.48 -16.24 13.02
CA LYS A 58 5.52 -17.66 13.38
C LYS A 58 6.50 -18.47 12.51
N LYS A 59 6.57 -18.16 11.22
CA LYS A 59 7.51 -18.82 10.27
C LYS A 59 8.95 -18.34 10.46
N TYR A 60 9.13 -17.09 10.88
CA TYR A 60 10.42 -16.43 11.06
C TYR A 60 10.48 -15.75 12.43
N PRO A 61 10.61 -16.52 13.53
CA PRO A 61 10.53 -15.98 14.90
C PRO A 61 11.67 -15.01 15.26
N PHE A 62 12.71 -14.96 14.43
CA PHE A 62 13.83 -14.03 14.54
C PHE A 62 13.59 -12.68 13.84
N ILE A 63 12.46 -12.48 13.15
CA ILE A 63 12.11 -11.23 12.48
C ILE A 63 10.88 -10.63 13.14
N LYS A 64 11.00 -9.41 13.69
CA LYS A 64 9.87 -8.59 14.13
C LYS A 64 9.28 -7.83 12.93
N VAL A 65 7.97 -7.89 12.74
CA VAL A 65 7.29 -7.12 11.70
C VAL A 65 6.59 -5.91 12.33
N ASP A 66 7.10 -4.72 12.06
CA ASP A 66 6.31 -3.50 12.25
C ASP A 66 5.58 -3.17 10.95
N PHE A 67 4.45 -2.46 11.04
CA PHE A 67 3.75 -2.01 9.85
C PHE A 67 3.28 -0.57 9.98
N HIS A 68 3.33 0.15 8.87
CA HIS A 68 2.69 1.45 8.72
C HIS A 68 1.58 1.33 7.68
N ARG A 69 0.33 1.45 8.15
CA ARG A 69 -0.80 1.54 7.25
C ARG A 69 -1.01 2.98 6.80
N ALA A 70 -1.02 3.20 5.48
CA ALA A 70 -1.44 4.49 4.92
C ALA A 70 -2.87 4.82 5.40
N ASN A 71 -3.01 5.89 6.19
CA ASN A 71 -4.27 6.37 6.74
C ASN A 71 -4.65 7.71 6.10
N SER A 72 -5.81 8.27 6.45
CA SER A 72 -6.28 9.54 5.86
C SER A 72 -5.29 10.71 6.00
N ARG A 73 -4.37 10.70 6.98
CA ARG A 73 -3.29 11.71 7.04
C ARG A 73 -2.22 11.48 5.95
N GLY A 74 -1.89 10.22 5.64
CA GLY A 74 -1.01 9.90 4.52
C GLY A 74 -1.60 10.36 3.18
N PHE A 75 -2.89 10.11 2.96
CA PHE A 75 -3.60 10.63 1.78
C PHE A 75 -3.57 12.16 1.73
N GLN A 76 -3.86 12.84 2.84
CA GLN A 76 -3.77 14.30 2.92
C GLN A 76 -2.36 14.82 2.60
N GLN A 77 -1.30 14.15 3.05
CA GLN A 77 0.08 14.55 2.78
C GLN A 77 0.44 14.45 1.30
N ALA A 78 -0.07 13.41 0.62
CA ALA A 78 0.04 13.23 -0.84
C ALA A 78 -1.00 14.04 -1.64
N ASP A 79 -1.56 15.09 -1.04
CA ASP A 79 -2.54 16.01 -1.63
C ASP A 79 -3.87 15.38 -2.10
N TYR A 80 -4.16 14.13 -1.69
CA TYR A 80 -5.48 13.53 -1.84
C TYR A 80 -6.49 14.09 -0.83
N LEU A 81 -7.77 13.99 -1.19
CA LEU A 81 -8.88 14.33 -0.29
C LEU A 81 -9.05 13.26 0.80
N PRO A 82 -8.90 13.59 2.10
CA PRO A 82 -9.11 12.64 3.17
C PRO A 82 -10.61 12.32 3.34
N ALA A 83 -10.93 11.03 3.34
CA ALA A 83 -12.28 10.53 3.59
C ALA A 83 -12.70 10.64 5.07
N HIS A 84 -11.76 10.47 6.01
CA HIS A 84 -12.08 10.50 7.44
C HIS A 84 -12.45 11.93 7.89
N PRO A 85 -13.59 12.13 8.60
CA PRO A 85 -14.07 13.47 8.98
C PRO A 85 -13.13 14.27 9.91
N LYS A 86 -12.29 13.58 10.70
CA LYS A 86 -11.35 14.21 11.65
C LYS A 86 -10.04 14.67 11.00
N VAL A 87 -9.81 14.35 9.72
CA VAL A 87 -8.64 14.80 8.98
C VAL A 87 -9.08 15.88 8.00
N LYS A 88 -8.69 17.13 8.28
CA LYS A 88 -9.01 18.28 7.41
C LYS A 88 -8.31 18.09 6.06
N ALA A 89 -8.92 18.52 4.96
CA ALA A 89 -8.21 18.58 3.67
C ALA A 89 -7.20 19.73 3.70
N LYS A 90 -6.04 19.59 3.03
CA LYS A 90 -5.10 20.72 2.83
C LYS A 90 -5.75 21.84 2.03
N THR A 91 -6.57 21.48 1.05
CA THR A 91 -7.35 22.41 0.23
C THR A 91 -8.84 22.18 0.48
N PRO A 92 -9.46 22.83 1.50
CA PRO A 92 -10.85 22.60 1.87
C PRO A 92 -11.84 22.82 0.72
N LYS A 93 -11.53 23.74 -0.21
CA LYS A 93 -12.35 24.05 -1.39
C LYS A 93 -12.55 22.85 -2.32
N LEU A 94 -11.72 21.80 -2.25
CA LEU A 94 -11.87 20.60 -3.06
C LEU A 94 -12.80 19.56 -2.42
N LYS A 95 -13.20 19.71 -1.16
CA LYS A 95 -14.06 18.75 -0.47
C LYS A 95 -15.53 18.93 -0.89
N PRO A 96 -16.23 17.85 -1.29
CA PRO A 96 -17.67 17.89 -1.52
C PRO A 96 -18.44 18.27 -0.25
N GLY A 97 -19.47 19.09 -0.38
CA GLY A 97 -20.36 19.46 0.75
C GLY A 97 -19.82 20.55 1.69
N GLY A 98 -18.81 21.30 1.27
CA GLY A 98 -18.27 22.43 2.05
C GLY A 98 -17.19 23.26 1.34
N GLY A 99 -17.09 23.17 0.01
CA GLY A 99 -16.09 23.83 -0.82
C GLY A 99 -16.67 24.29 -2.16
N ARG A 100 -15.87 24.27 -3.23
CA ARG A 100 -16.30 24.57 -4.61
C ARG A 100 -17.30 23.55 -5.14
N PHE A 101 -17.26 22.31 -4.66
CA PHE A 101 -18.12 21.23 -5.12
C PHE A 101 -19.27 20.99 -4.14
N ALA A 102 -20.51 21.21 -4.60
CA ALA A 102 -21.70 21.01 -3.80
C ALA A 102 -22.09 19.53 -3.61
N LYS A 103 -21.74 18.67 -4.56
CA LYS A 103 -22.06 17.24 -4.55
C LYS A 103 -20.92 16.39 -5.10
N ALA A 104 -20.86 15.13 -4.67
CA ALA A 104 -20.06 14.09 -5.30
C ALA A 104 -20.99 12.97 -5.77
N ASN A 105 -20.82 12.55 -7.02
CA ASN A 105 -21.48 11.36 -7.53
C ASN A 105 -20.56 10.17 -7.27
N TYR A 106 -21.06 9.16 -6.58
CA TYR A 106 -20.35 7.91 -6.34
C TYR A 106 -21.05 6.80 -7.11
N PHE A 107 -20.33 6.14 -8.02
CA PHE A 107 -20.84 4.95 -8.69
C PHE A 107 -20.69 3.76 -7.75
N HIS A 108 -21.79 3.06 -7.48
CA HIS A 108 -21.73 1.84 -6.70
C HIS A 108 -20.82 0.82 -7.41
N PRO A 109 -19.89 0.15 -6.72
CA PRO A 109 -18.95 -0.77 -7.36
C PRO A 109 -19.63 -1.84 -8.22
N GLU A 110 -20.77 -2.37 -7.75
CA GLU A 110 -21.55 -3.37 -8.49
C GLU A 110 -22.04 -2.84 -9.83
N VAL A 111 -22.55 -1.61 -9.88
CA VAL A 111 -23.01 -0.97 -11.12
C VAL A 111 -21.84 -0.83 -12.10
N VAL A 112 -20.65 -0.46 -11.61
CA VAL A 112 -19.46 -0.35 -12.46
C VAL A 112 -19.07 -1.72 -13.01
N LEU A 113 -19.04 -2.75 -12.17
CA LEU A 113 -18.66 -4.10 -12.57
C LEU A 113 -19.65 -4.67 -13.61
N GLU A 114 -20.95 -4.63 -13.32
CA GLU A 114 -22.00 -5.17 -14.17
C GLU A 114 -22.13 -4.43 -15.51
N GLN A 115 -21.96 -3.11 -15.50
CA GLN A 115 -22.17 -2.28 -16.69
C GLN A 115 -20.89 -2.00 -17.48
N SER A 116 -19.71 -2.34 -16.96
CA SER A 116 -18.42 -2.06 -17.60
C SER A 116 -18.38 -2.50 -19.06
N ALA A 117 -18.82 -3.72 -19.36
CA ALA A 117 -18.83 -4.27 -20.73
C ALA A 117 -19.69 -3.42 -21.69
N LYS A 118 -20.86 -2.96 -21.24
CA LYS A 118 -21.73 -2.08 -22.01
C LYS A 118 -21.07 -0.74 -22.30
N TRP A 119 -20.42 -0.15 -21.31
CA TRP A 119 -19.73 1.15 -21.46
C TRP A 119 -18.52 1.05 -22.38
N VAL A 120 -17.75 -0.04 -22.31
CA VAL A 120 -16.63 -0.32 -23.23
C VAL A 120 -17.13 -0.46 -24.66
N ALA A 121 -18.17 -1.28 -24.91
CA ALA A 121 -18.74 -1.43 -26.24
C ALA A 121 -19.27 -0.10 -26.83
N LEU A 122 -19.85 0.77 -25.98
CA LEU A 122 -20.29 2.09 -26.39
C LEU A 122 -19.10 3.00 -26.72
N GLN A 123 -18.05 2.98 -25.90
CA GLN A 123 -16.83 3.76 -26.15
C GLN A 123 -16.17 3.34 -27.47
N ASP A 124 -16.01 2.04 -27.72
CA ASP A 124 -15.43 1.54 -28.96
C ASP A 124 -16.31 1.89 -30.17
N LYS A 125 -17.63 1.83 -30.05
CA LYS A 125 -18.54 2.23 -31.13
C LYS A 125 -18.45 3.71 -31.47
N ILE A 126 -18.27 4.59 -30.48
CA ILE A 126 -18.27 6.05 -30.68
C ILE A 126 -16.88 6.57 -31.04
N PHE A 127 -15.84 6.00 -30.43
CA PHE A 127 -14.47 6.53 -30.47
C PHE A 127 -13.44 5.53 -31.00
N GLY A 128 -13.79 4.25 -31.13
CA GLY A 128 -12.97 3.26 -31.82
C GLY A 128 -12.98 3.57 -33.31
N LYS A 129 -11.80 3.86 -33.85
CA LYS A 129 -11.59 3.98 -35.29
C LYS A 129 -11.67 2.61 -35.96
#